data_AF-A0AAN9Q138-F1
#
_entry.id   AF-A0AAN9Q138-F1
#
_cell.length_a   1.000
_cell.length_b   1.000
_cell.length_c   1.000
_cell.angle_alpha   90.00
_cell.angle_beta   90.00
_cell.angle_gamma   90.00
#
_symmetry.space_group_name_H-M   'P 1'
#
loop_
_entity.id
_entity.type
_entity.pdbx_description
1 polymer ?
#
loop_
_entity_poly.entity_id
_entity_poly.type
_entity_poly.pdbx_seq_one_letter_code
_entity_poly.pdbx_strand_id
1 'polypeptide(L)'
;MSVARSLQQLEELSIADCKELRHIMSYEEEDGIDIREDISPDFNTSYLVFPNLKKLSIHYCPKLEFALPSSCVGLVHLQELEIFKASELKYIFGHYNHEHHSSYQNLIQTKLPVLKVLKLQNLANLLGICTGNYQTCCPSLRELSCVNCPKLSTSCIPMMVGLEVGQHLNRGVSYEKEQEKHLTSKLEQVEIRGFSELRFIWSYPTSKQNVSLQYLQYLKVDGCAKLKCVFSIMMVHRSLPELTSLVIYQCEALEEIIAGNEQFQSLANAKICFPKLRHLAVKNCNKLRSLFSIDVVGMLPQLSTLHISEATELKEVFIHDGEEGIANDEKIEFPSLREIKFTKLSSLVNFCQGFKLQPLKAVNIMIDECPKFPPISGAT
;
A
#
# COMPACT_ATOMS: atom_id res chain seq x y z
N MET A 1 23.37 -34.70 -5.84
CA MET A 1 24.04 -33.74 -6.77
C MET A 1 22.97 -33.08 -7.66
N SER A 2 22.33 -32.03 -7.15
CA SER A 2 21.14 -31.42 -7.74
C SER A 2 21.46 -30.50 -8.94
N VAL A 3 20.66 -30.62 -10.00
CA VAL A 3 20.64 -29.80 -11.23
C VAL A 3 20.75 -28.29 -10.94
N ALA A 4 20.29 -27.85 -9.78
CA ALA A 4 20.25 -26.47 -9.38
C ALA A 4 21.65 -25.82 -9.24
N ARG A 5 22.71 -26.55 -8.81
CA ARG A 5 24.08 -26.00 -8.72
C ARG A 5 24.66 -25.59 -10.09
N SER A 6 24.13 -26.12 -11.20
CA SER A 6 24.60 -25.81 -12.56
C SER A 6 23.97 -24.54 -13.17
N LEU A 7 22.93 -23.98 -12.54
CA LEU A 7 22.12 -22.89 -13.09
C LEU A 7 22.62 -21.50 -12.65
N GLN A 8 23.94 -21.31 -12.61
CA GLN A 8 24.56 -20.04 -12.18
C GLN A 8 24.22 -18.84 -13.08
N GLN A 9 23.82 -19.09 -14.34
CA GLN A 9 23.40 -18.05 -15.29
C GLN A 9 21.88 -17.81 -15.31
N LEU A 10 21.11 -18.51 -14.47
CA LEU A 10 19.65 -18.39 -14.49
C LEU A 10 19.22 -17.00 -14.00
N GLU A 11 18.63 -16.22 -14.91
CA GLU A 11 18.11 -14.88 -14.60
C GLU A 11 16.59 -14.91 -14.32
N GLU A 12 15.86 -15.85 -14.89
CA GLU A 12 14.42 -15.95 -14.71
C GLU A 12 14.01 -17.38 -14.38
N LEU A 13 13.23 -17.54 -13.32
CA LEU A 13 12.66 -18.82 -12.90
C LEU A 13 11.15 -18.67 -12.80
N SER A 14 10.43 -19.47 -13.59
CA SER A 14 8.98 -19.56 -13.53
C SER A 14 8.58 -20.99 -13.19
N ILE A 15 7.79 -21.15 -12.13
CA ILE A 15 7.27 -22.42 -11.65
C ILE A 15 5.76 -22.35 -11.71
N ALA A 16 5.14 -23.23 -12.49
CA ALA A 16 3.69 -23.27 -12.66
C ALA A 16 3.16 -24.69 -12.45
N ASP A 17 2.00 -24.79 -11.82
CA ASP A 17 1.20 -26.02 -11.69
C ASP A 17 1.90 -27.21 -11.01
N CYS A 18 2.89 -26.94 -10.17
CA CYS A 18 3.63 -27.96 -9.41
C CYS A 18 2.90 -28.31 -8.09
N LYS A 19 1.93 -29.23 -8.18
CA LYS A 19 1.02 -29.59 -7.07
C LYS A 19 1.71 -30.20 -5.84
N GLU A 20 2.82 -30.90 -6.05
CA GLU A 20 3.55 -31.61 -5.00
C GLU A 20 4.82 -30.89 -4.54
N LEU A 21 5.12 -29.73 -5.13
CA LEU A 21 6.33 -28.97 -4.80
C LEU A 21 6.20 -28.34 -3.42
N ARG A 22 7.02 -28.82 -2.48
CA ARG A 22 7.11 -28.28 -1.10
C ARG A 22 8.15 -27.20 -0.94
N HIS A 23 9.28 -27.35 -1.63
CA HIS A 23 10.40 -26.41 -1.61
C HIS A 23 10.97 -26.28 -3.02
N ILE A 24 11.31 -25.06 -3.44
CA ILE A 24 12.03 -24.83 -4.70
C ILE A 24 13.45 -25.42 -4.63
N MET A 25 14.02 -25.47 -3.43
CA MET A 25 15.35 -26.00 -3.17
C MET A 25 15.31 -27.03 -2.05
N SER A 26 16.04 -28.13 -2.22
CA SER A 26 16.32 -29.12 -1.20
C SER A 26 17.77 -29.00 -0.76
N TYR A 27 18.04 -29.02 0.56
CA TYR A 27 19.37 -29.33 1.06
C TYR A 27 19.55 -30.85 1.02
N GLU A 28 20.59 -31.34 0.36
CA GLU A 28 21.06 -32.71 0.58
C GLU A 28 21.99 -32.61 1.81
N GLU A 29 21.63 -33.26 2.92
CA GLU A 29 22.56 -33.50 4.03
C GLU A 29 23.71 -34.36 3.48
N GLU A 30 24.87 -33.76 3.19
CA GLU A 30 26.07 -34.56 2.99
C GLU A 30 26.49 -35.12 4.35
N ASP A 31 26.57 -36.45 4.42
CA ASP A 31 26.84 -37.28 5.58
C ASP A 31 27.78 -36.63 6.63
N GLY A 32 27.26 -36.40 7.84
CA GLY A 32 28.07 -36.28 9.05
C GLY A 32 28.66 -34.92 9.39
N ILE A 33 28.29 -33.82 8.72
CA ILE A 33 28.59 -32.48 9.25
C ILE A 33 27.46 -32.08 10.19
N ASP A 34 27.70 -32.28 11.49
CA ASP A 34 26.95 -31.61 12.56
C ASP A 34 27.15 -30.10 12.35
N ILE A 35 26.24 -29.43 11.64
CA ILE A 35 26.22 -27.98 11.52
C ILE A 35 25.75 -27.44 12.87
N ARG A 36 26.60 -27.60 13.89
CA ARG A 36 26.46 -26.86 15.13
C ARG A 36 26.57 -25.38 14.78
N GLU A 37 25.49 -24.70 15.10
CA GLU A 37 25.31 -23.26 15.06
C GLU A 37 26.37 -22.54 15.92
N ASP A 38 27.58 -22.40 15.40
CA ASP A 38 28.50 -21.32 15.82
C ASP A 38 28.36 -20.19 14.79
N ILE A 39 27.27 -19.43 14.97
CA ILE A 39 26.87 -18.31 14.11
C ILE A 39 27.86 -17.16 14.31
N SER A 40 28.82 -17.02 13.41
CA SER A 40 29.40 -15.72 13.09
C SER A 40 28.53 -15.08 11.99
N PRO A 41 28.33 -13.75 12.02
CA PRO A 41 27.56 -13.03 11.00
C PRO A 41 28.28 -12.95 9.64
N ASP A 42 29.46 -13.54 9.51
CA ASP A 42 30.32 -13.50 8.32
C ASP A 42 30.21 -14.76 7.44
N PHE A 43 29.17 -15.60 7.61
CA PHE A 43 28.97 -16.75 6.71
C PHE A 43 28.56 -16.31 5.31
N ASN A 44 29.61 -16.15 4.51
CA ASN A 44 29.67 -15.75 3.13
C ASN A 44 29.13 -16.88 2.22
N THR A 45 28.00 -16.62 1.55
CA THR A 45 27.73 -16.86 0.11
C THR A 45 27.93 -18.23 -0.55
N SER A 46 28.23 -19.33 0.15
CA SER A 46 28.65 -20.57 -0.55
C SER A 46 27.55 -21.44 -1.19
N TYR A 47 26.25 -21.11 -1.04
CA TYR A 47 25.17 -21.94 -1.61
C TYR A 47 24.02 -21.15 -2.26
N LEU A 48 24.25 -19.92 -2.74
CA LEU A 48 23.26 -19.25 -3.58
C LEU A 48 23.16 -20.01 -4.92
N VAL A 49 22.10 -20.80 -5.06
CA VAL A 49 21.84 -21.64 -6.25
C VAL A 49 21.51 -20.78 -7.48
N PHE A 50 20.95 -19.58 -7.27
CA PHE A 50 20.56 -18.65 -8.34
C PHE A 50 21.13 -17.24 -8.11
N PRO A 51 22.46 -17.05 -8.14
CA PRO A 51 23.09 -15.77 -7.78
C PRO A 51 22.71 -14.61 -8.73
N ASN A 52 22.29 -14.92 -9.95
CA ASN A 52 21.93 -13.97 -11.00
C ASN A 52 20.41 -13.84 -11.21
N LEU A 53 19.59 -14.42 -10.35
CA LEU A 53 18.14 -14.40 -10.51
C LEU A 53 17.60 -12.97 -10.43
N LYS A 54 16.97 -12.53 -11.52
CA LYS A 54 16.29 -11.24 -11.67
C LYS A 54 14.78 -11.37 -11.51
N LYS A 55 14.20 -12.52 -11.90
CA LYS A 55 12.77 -12.75 -11.82
C LYS A 55 12.45 -14.12 -11.24
N LEU A 56 11.58 -14.15 -10.24
CA LEU A 56 10.99 -15.37 -9.71
C LEU A 56 9.46 -15.27 -9.82
N SER A 57 8.85 -16.20 -10.54
CA SER A 57 7.40 -16.31 -10.63
C SER A 57 6.91 -17.70 -10.23
N ILE A 58 5.91 -17.75 -9.36
CA ILE A 58 5.33 -18.99 -8.82
C ILE A 58 3.82 -18.93 -9.00
N HIS A 59 3.28 -19.86 -9.76
CA HIS A 59 1.85 -19.97 -10.04
C HIS A 59 1.33 -21.34 -9.66
N TYR A 60 0.26 -21.38 -8.86
CA TYR A 60 -0.48 -22.61 -8.53
C TYR A 60 0.41 -23.73 -7.96
N CYS A 61 1.11 -23.43 -6.86
CA CYS A 61 1.94 -24.38 -6.11
C CYS A 61 1.36 -24.57 -4.71
N PRO A 62 0.28 -25.36 -4.54
CA PRO A 62 -0.53 -25.39 -3.33
C PRO A 62 0.20 -25.90 -2.08
N LYS A 63 1.16 -26.83 -2.24
CA LYS A 63 1.95 -27.44 -1.14
C LYS A 63 3.27 -26.72 -0.83
N LEU A 64 3.54 -25.59 -1.49
CA LEU A 64 4.78 -24.84 -1.29
C LEU A 64 4.79 -24.21 0.10
N GLU A 65 5.77 -24.57 0.93
CA GLU A 65 5.83 -24.13 2.34
C GLU A 65 6.54 -22.77 2.50
N PHE A 66 7.64 -22.59 1.77
CA PHE A 66 8.34 -21.32 1.55
C PHE A 66 8.90 -21.27 0.12
N ALA A 67 9.01 -20.06 -0.46
CA ALA A 67 9.52 -19.90 -1.82
C ALA A 67 11.04 -20.03 -1.86
N LEU A 68 11.74 -19.33 -0.98
CA LEU A 68 13.19 -19.33 -0.90
C LEU A 68 13.67 -19.48 0.55
N PRO A 69 14.88 -20.03 0.78
CA PRO A 69 15.54 -19.99 2.07
C PRO A 69 15.75 -18.55 2.57
N SER A 70 15.74 -18.36 3.89
CA SER A 70 16.12 -17.11 4.56
C SER A 70 17.58 -16.71 4.28
N SER A 71 18.46 -17.67 3.99
CA SER A 71 19.82 -17.42 3.54
C SER A 71 19.89 -16.83 2.13
N CYS A 72 18.85 -17.00 1.31
CA CYS A 72 18.74 -16.41 -0.03
C CYS A 72 18.27 -14.96 -0.02
N VAL A 73 18.19 -14.33 1.14
CA VAL A 73 17.83 -12.91 1.24
C VAL A 73 18.94 -11.99 0.67
N GLY A 74 20.10 -12.55 0.32
CA GLY A 74 21.15 -11.94 -0.49
C GLY A 74 20.94 -12.00 -2.01
N LEU A 75 19.73 -12.24 -2.53
CA LEU A 75 19.42 -12.10 -3.96
C LEU A 75 19.48 -10.62 -4.41
N VAL A 76 20.69 -10.10 -4.53
CA VAL A 76 20.97 -8.70 -4.86
C VAL A 76 20.54 -8.28 -6.26
N HIS A 77 20.19 -9.24 -7.12
CA HIS A 77 19.75 -9.02 -8.51
C HIS A 77 18.24 -9.18 -8.72
N LEU A 78 17.48 -9.64 -7.71
CA LEU A 78 16.06 -9.94 -7.86
C LEU A 78 15.24 -8.66 -8.00
N GLN A 79 14.71 -8.45 -9.19
CA GLN A 79 13.92 -7.28 -9.59
C GLN A 79 12.42 -7.54 -9.55
N GLU A 80 11.99 -8.77 -9.80
CA GLU A 80 10.57 -9.14 -9.86
C GLU A 80 10.30 -10.41 -9.06
N LEU A 81 9.32 -10.35 -8.16
CA LEU A 81 8.82 -11.50 -7.42
C LEU A 81 7.29 -11.56 -7.51
N GLU A 82 6.79 -12.62 -8.12
CA GLU A 82 5.35 -12.86 -8.28
C GLU A 82 4.98 -14.22 -7.70
N ILE A 83 4.00 -14.26 -6.81
CA ILE A 83 3.48 -15.50 -6.22
C ILE A 83 1.95 -15.47 -6.26
N PHE A 84 1.38 -16.44 -6.97
CA PHE A 84 -0.05 -16.59 -7.18
C PHE A 84 -0.52 -17.99 -6.77
N LYS A 85 -1.54 -18.07 -5.91
CA LYS A 85 -2.18 -19.33 -5.49
C LYS A 85 -1.19 -20.37 -4.94
N ALA A 86 -0.47 -20.03 -3.87
CA ALA A 86 0.27 -20.98 -3.05
C ALA A 86 -0.38 -21.07 -1.66
N SER A 87 -1.24 -22.07 -1.46
CA SER A 87 -2.13 -22.13 -0.30
C SER A 87 -1.44 -22.45 1.01
N GLU A 88 -0.40 -23.29 1.01
CA GLU A 88 0.35 -23.66 2.22
C GLU A 88 1.52 -22.73 2.53
N LEU A 89 1.80 -21.76 1.63
CA LEU A 89 2.90 -20.83 1.78
C LEU A 89 2.69 -19.94 3.01
N LYS A 90 3.60 -20.07 3.99
CA LYS A 90 3.57 -19.27 5.23
C LYS A 90 4.47 -18.05 5.16
N TYR A 91 5.62 -18.19 4.50
CA TYR A 91 6.61 -17.13 4.35
C TYR A 91 7.20 -17.20 2.94
N ILE A 92 7.57 -16.05 2.37
CA ILE A 92 8.29 -16.04 1.09
C ILE A 92 9.71 -16.56 1.32
N PHE A 93 10.40 -15.99 2.31
CA PHE A 93 11.73 -16.39 2.74
C PHE A 93 11.63 -17.10 4.10
N GLY A 94 11.94 -18.39 4.12
CA GLY A 94 11.75 -19.25 5.30
C GLY A 94 12.99 -20.05 5.70
N HIS A 95 13.00 -20.59 6.92
CA HIS A 95 13.99 -21.57 7.37
C HIS A 95 13.45 -22.99 7.18
N TYR A 96 14.35 -23.96 7.01
CA TYR A 96 14.02 -25.38 6.90
C TYR A 96 13.75 -26.01 8.29
N ASN A 97 14.24 -25.38 9.37
CA ASN A 97 14.07 -25.89 10.73
C ASN A 97 12.87 -25.23 11.40
N HIS A 98 11.90 -26.05 11.80
CA HIS A 98 10.67 -25.63 12.48
C HIS A 98 10.85 -25.33 13.99
N GLU A 99 12.05 -25.52 14.56
CA GLU A 99 12.20 -25.59 16.03
C GLU A 99 13.16 -24.58 16.67
N HIS A 100 13.86 -23.73 15.92
CA HIS A 100 14.74 -22.75 16.58
C HIS A 100 13.98 -21.45 16.87
N HIS A 101 13.45 -21.37 18.10
CA HIS A 101 13.30 -20.13 18.84
C HIS A 101 14.69 -19.51 19.03
N SER A 102 15.23 -18.91 17.98
CA SER A 102 16.52 -18.24 18.08
C SER A 102 16.34 -17.02 18.99
N SER A 103 16.84 -17.13 20.21
CA SER A 103 16.84 -16.17 21.32
C SER A 103 17.64 -14.89 21.04
N TYR A 104 17.86 -14.53 19.77
CA TYR A 104 18.53 -13.30 19.39
C TYR A 104 17.53 -12.14 19.48
N GLN A 105 17.67 -11.34 20.52
CA GLN A 105 16.91 -10.10 20.74
C GLN A 105 17.20 -9.00 19.71
N ASN A 106 17.92 -9.29 18.63
CA ASN A 106 18.34 -8.32 17.62
C ASN A 106 17.56 -8.54 16.31
N LEU A 107 16.95 -7.47 15.80
CA LEU A 107 16.32 -7.46 14.49
C LEU A 107 17.38 -7.58 13.39
N ILE A 108 17.24 -8.56 12.51
CA ILE A 108 18.08 -8.66 11.32
C ILE A 108 17.36 -7.94 10.19
N GLN A 109 17.84 -6.74 9.84
CA GLN A 109 17.31 -6.00 8.71
C GLN A 109 17.85 -6.62 7.42
N THR A 110 16.94 -7.17 6.64
CA THR A 110 17.22 -7.68 5.31
C THR A 110 16.70 -6.70 4.27
N LYS A 111 17.48 -6.50 3.20
CA LYS A 111 17.08 -5.59 2.13
C LYS A 111 17.01 -6.36 0.83
N LEU A 112 15.95 -6.14 0.07
CA LEU A 112 15.86 -6.52 -1.34
C LEU A 112 16.07 -5.21 -2.14
N PRO A 113 17.33 -4.76 -2.30
CA PRO A 113 17.63 -3.38 -2.66
C PRO A 113 17.21 -3.02 -4.09
N VAL A 114 17.10 -4.02 -4.97
CA VAL A 114 16.77 -3.83 -6.39
C VAL A 114 15.39 -4.34 -6.78
N LEU A 115 14.61 -4.88 -5.83
CA LEU A 115 13.26 -5.38 -6.11
C LEU A 115 12.36 -4.21 -6.53
N LYS A 116 11.81 -4.28 -7.73
CA LYS A 116 10.94 -3.28 -8.36
C LYS A 116 9.48 -3.70 -8.34
N VAL A 117 9.19 -5.00 -8.46
CA VAL A 117 7.84 -5.55 -8.54
C VAL A 117 7.66 -6.65 -7.51
N LEU A 118 6.62 -6.51 -6.68
CA LEU A 118 6.19 -7.53 -5.73
C LEU A 118 4.69 -7.78 -5.87
N LYS A 119 4.32 -8.97 -6.34
CA LYS A 119 2.91 -9.39 -6.48
C LYS A 119 2.63 -10.63 -5.67
N LEU A 120 1.71 -10.52 -4.72
CA LEU A 120 1.31 -11.57 -3.80
C LEU A 120 -0.21 -11.73 -3.87
N GLN A 121 -0.67 -12.85 -4.41
CA GLN A 121 -2.07 -13.01 -4.76
C GLN A 121 -2.63 -14.37 -4.36
N ASN A 122 -3.76 -14.35 -3.66
CA ASN A 122 -4.50 -15.53 -3.21
C ASN A 122 -3.62 -16.48 -2.37
N LEU A 123 -2.93 -15.94 -1.36
CA LEU A 123 -2.03 -16.67 -0.46
C LEU A 123 -2.70 -16.83 0.91
N ALA A 124 -3.49 -17.90 1.05
CA ALA A 124 -4.40 -18.08 2.19
C ALA A 124 -3.70 -18.20 3.55
N ASN A 125 -2.46 -18.71 3.59
CA ASN A 125 -1.70 -18.93 4.81
C ASN A 125 -0.46 -18.05 4.96
N LEU A 126 -0.24 -17.08 4.06
CA LEU A 126 0.92 -16.21 4.14
C LEU A 126 0.84 -15.36 5.41
N LEU A 127 1.84 -15.47 6.28
CA LEU A 127 1.95 -14.74 7.55
C LEU A 127 2.81 -13.48 7.42
N GLY A 128 3.88 -13.56 6.61
CA GLY A 128 4.85 -12.50 6.44
C GLY A 128 5.81 -12.76 5.28
N ILE A 129 6.70 -11.81 5.01
CA ILE A 129 7.72 -11.97 3.96
C ILE A 129 8.86 -12.87 4.44
N CYS A 130 9.29 -12.69 5.68
CA CYS A 130 10.34 -13.48 6.31
C CYS A 130 9.87 -14.08 7.64
N THR A 131 10.44 -15.22 8.02
CA THR A 131 10.28 -15.83 9.36
C THR A 131 11.01 -15.04 10.45
N GLY A 132 10.54 -15.04 11.70
CA GLY A 132 11.30 -14.58 12.88
C GLY A 132 11.47 -13.06 13.01
N ASN A 133 12.63 -12.61 13.53
CA ASN A 133 12.99 -11.20 13.74
C ASN A 133 13.50 -10.48 12.48
N TYR A 134 13.28 -11.07 11.31
CA TYR A 134 13.77 -10.56 10.04
C TYR A 134 12.82 -9.50 9.48
N GLN A 135 13.35 -8.29 9.33
CA GLN A 135 12.63 -7.18 8.75
C GLN A 135 13.08 -6.99 7.29
N THR A 136 12.18 -7.18 6.33
CA THR A 136 12.49 -6.97 4.91
C THR A 136 12.04 -5.60 4.43
N CYS A 137 12.99 -4.79 3.95
CA CYS A 137 12.72 -3.52 3.28
C CYS A 137 12.97 -3.66 1.76
N CYS A 138 12.07 -3.10 0.96
CA CYS A 138 12.14 -3.08 -0.51
C CYS A 138 12.28 -1.62 -0.99
N PRO A 139 13.44 -0.97 -0.80
CA PRO A 139 13.58 0.48 -1.02
C PRO A 139 13.47 0.91 -2.49
N SER A 140 13.55 -0.03 -3.44
CA SER A 140 13.41 0.25 -4.88
C SER A 140 12.06 -0.17 -5.45
N LEU A 141 11.11 -0.56 -4.60
CA LEU A 141 9.81 -1.07 -5.04
C LEU A 141 9.03 0.02 -5.78
N ARG A 142 8.56 -0.32 -6.97
CA ARG A 142 7.74 0.53 -7.84
C ARG A 142 6.31 0.03 -7.91
N GLU A 143 6.12 -1.29 -7.94
CA GLU A 143 4.81 -1.92 -8.00
C GLU A 143 4.64 -2.89 -6.83
N LEU A 144 3.58 -2.66 -6.05
CA LEU A 144 3.13 -3.54 -4.98
C LEU A 144 1.69 -3.97 -5.24
N SER A 145 1.45 -5.27 -5.41
CA SER A 145 0.11 -5.83 -5.50
C SER A 145 -0.05 -6.94 -4.45
N CYS A 146 -0.86 -6.69 -3.44
CA CYS A 146 -1.19 -7.64 -2.39
C CYS A 146 -2.70 -7.89 -2.42
N VAL A 147 -3.12 -9.06 -2.91
CA VAL A 147 -4.53 -9.39 -3.15
C VAL A 147 -4.91 -10.68 -2.46
N ASN A 148 -5.92 -10.64 -1.59
CA ASN A 148 -6.47 -11.81 -0.92
C ASN A 148 -5.40 -12.62 -0.16
N CYS A 149 -4.65 -11.94 0.73
CA CYS A 149 -3.68 -12.54 1.64
C CYS A 149 -4.16 -12.35 3.10
N PRO A 150 -5.22 -13.06 3.53
CA PRO A 150 -5.99 -12.69 4.74
C PRO A 150 -5.21 -12.85 6.05
N LYS A 151 -4.19 -13.71 6.09
CA LYS A 151 -3.34 -13.91 7.29
C LYS A 151 -2.06 -13.08 7.27
N LEU A 152 -1.79 -12.33 6.19
CA LEU A 152 -0.57 -11.54 6.08
C LEU A 152 -0.65 -10.44 7.14
N SER A 153 0.35 -10.40 8.02
CA SER A 153 0.38 -9.40 9.07
C SER A 153 0.34 -8.00 8.49
N THR A 154 -0.59 -7.18 8.98
CA THR A 154 -0.71 -5.77 8.59
C THR A 154 0.55 -4.98 8.95
N SER A 155 1.35 -5.46 9.92
CA SER A 155 2.66 -4.91 10.25
C SER A 155 3.70 -4.99 9.11
N CYS A 156 3.50 -5.87 8.13
CA CYS A 156 4.38 -5.97 6.96
C CYS A 156 4.10 -4.86 5.93
N ILE A 157 2.88 -4.30 5.92
CA ILE A 157 2.47 -3.31 4.92
C ILE A 157 3.31 -2.03 4.99
N PRO A 158 3.52 -1.39 6.16
CA PRO A 158 4.40 -0.22 6.29
C PRO A 158 5.77 -0.41 5.61
N MET A 159 6.39 -1.57 5.85
CA MET A 159 7.72 -1.88 5.31
C MET A 159 7.74 -2.00 3.78
N MET A 160 6.69 -2.57 3.21
CA MET A 160 6.52 -2.66 1.75
C MET A 160 6.25 -1.30 1.12
N VAL A 161 5.53 -0.43 1.83
CA VAL A 161 5.19 0.90 1.32
C VAL A 161 6.27 1.96 1.58
N GLY A 162 7.42 1.55 2.11
CA GLY A 162 8.59 2.42 2.35
C GLY A 162 8.59 3.16 3.70
N LEU A 163 7.79 2.72 4.67
CA LEU A 163 7.81 3.21 6.05
C LEU A 163 8.74 2.32 6.90
N GLU A 164 9.79 2.90 7.49
CA GLU A 164 10.66 2.18 8.42
C GLU A 164 10.02 2.13 9.81
N VAL A 165 9.75 0.93 10.33
CA VAL A 165 9.25 0.77 11.71
C VAL A 165 10.43 0.88 12.67
N GLY A 166 10.68 2.08 13.21
CA GLY A 166 11.64 2.27 14.30
C GLY A 166 11.09 1.66 15.59
N GLN A 167 11.68 0.57 16.07
CA GLN A 167 11.36 0.06 17.41
C GLN A 167 12.00 0.95 18.47
N HIS A 168 11.24 1.87 19.06
CA HIS A 168 11.53 2.38 20.40
C HIS A 168 10.83 1.46 21.42
N LEU A 169 11.41 0.28 21.66
CA LEU A 169 11.17 -0.44 22.91
C LEU A 169 12.22 0.04 23.91
N ASN A 170 11.80 0.93 24.82
CA ASN A 170 12.47 1.27 26.07
C ASN A 170 13.98 1.57 26.03
N ARG A 171 14.32 2.86 26.06
CA ARG A 171 15.25 3.42 27.07
C ARG A 171 15.10 4.93 27.06
N GLY A 172 14.55 5.48 28.15
CA GLY A 172 14.66 6.91 28.40
C GLY A 172 16.12 7.27 28.50
N VAL A 173 16.61 8.16 27.63
CA VAL A 173 17.66 9.17 27.86
C VAL A 173 17.62 10.14 26.65
N SER A 174 17.75 11.43 26.99
CA SER A 174 18.14 12.62 26.21
C SER A 174 17.28 13.11 25.03
N TYR A 175 16.73 14.31 25.24
CA TYR A 175 16.36 15.27 24.21
C TYR A 175 17.59 15.74 23.43
N GLU A 176 18.03 14.98 22.43
CA GLU A 176 18.85 15.52 21.36
C GLU A 176 17.97 15.78 20.13
N LYS A 177 18.20 16.92 19.47
CA LYS A 177 17.51 17.34 18.23
C LYS A 177 17.89 16.38 17.09
N GLU A 178 17.27 15.20 17.06
CA GLU A 178 17.40 14.26 15.95
C GLU A 178 16.75 14.86 14.69
N GLN A 179 17.55 14.98 13.62
CA GLN A 179 17.15 15.53 12.33
C GLN A 179 16.00 14.73 11.70
N GLU A 180 15.03 15.43 11.10
CA GLU A 180 14.00 14.80 10.26
C GLU A 180 14.66 14.01 9.12
N LYS A 181 14.54 12.68 9.15
CA LYS A 181 14.92 11.87 7.99
C LYS A 181 13.81 11.94 6.96
N HIS A 182 14.10 12.55 5.82
CA HIS A 182 13.19 12.54 4.68
C HIS A 182 13.44 11.28 3.85
N LEU A 183 12.47 10.36 3.84
CA LEU A 183 12.51 9.16 2.99
C LEU A 183 11.66 9.43 1.75
N THR A 184 12.13 8.98 0.59
CA THR A 184 11.36 9.03 -0.65
C THR A 184 11.07 7.62 -1.11
N SER A 185 9.80 7.24 -1.15
CA SER A 185 9.36 5.97 -1.71
C SER A 185 9.39 6.05 -3.23
N LYS A 186 9.85 4.98 -3.90
CA LYS A 186 9.84 4.86 -5.38
C LYS A 186 8.56 4.23 -5.92
N LEU A 187 7.55 4.02 -5.07
CA LEU A 187 6.30 3.40 -5.47
C LEU A 187 5.58 4.23 -6.50
N GLU A 188 5.23 3.58 -7.60
CA GLU A 188 4.45 4.09 -8.72
C GLU A 188 3.03 3.52 -8.68
N GLN A 189 2.87 2.25 -8.28
CA GLN A 189 1.58 1.55 -8.26
C GLN A 189 1.41 0.71 -6.99
N VAL A 190 0.26 0.87 -6.33
CA VAL A 190 -0.09 0.08 -5.15
C VAL A 190 -1.53 -0.44 -5.27
N GLU A 191 -1.69 -1.75 -5.16
CA GLU A 191 -2.97 -2.43 -5.01
C GLU A 191 -2.98 -3.26 -3.72
N ILE A 192 -3.91 -2.95 -2.80
CA ILE A 192 -4.10 -3.67 -1.55
C ILE A 192 -5.54 -4.15 -1.49
N ARG A 193 -5.74 -5.47 -1.47
CA ARG A 193 -7.08 -6.07 -1.47
C ARG A 193 -7.27 -7.16 -0.41
N GLY A 194 -8.35 -7.05 0.36
CA GLY A 194 -8.81 -8.09 1.30
C GLY A 194 -8.10 -8.11 2.65
N PHE A 195 -7.57 -6.96 3.10
CA PHE A 195 -6.90 -6.84 4.40
C PHE A 195 -7.86 -6.31 5.47
N SER A 196 -8.67 -7.20 6.05
CA SER A 196 -9.75 -6.82 6.99
C SER A 196 -9.25 -6.15 8.27
N GLU A 197 -8.04 -6.46 8.73
CA GLU A 197 -7.45 -5.90 9.95
C GLU A 197 -6.64 -4.61 9.72
N LEU A 198 -6.44 -4.20 8.46
CA LEU A 198 -5.63 -3.03 8.13
C LEU A 198 -6.38 -1.76 8.51
N ARG A 199 -5.83 -1.00 9.47
CA ARG A 199 -6.43 0.25 9.95
C ARG A 199 -5.92 1.48 9.21
N PHE A 200 -4.67 1.41 8.74
CA PHE A 200 -3.88 2.51 8.20
C PHE A 200 -2.92 1.98 7.14
N ILE A 201 -2.72 2.71 6.04
CA ILE A 201 -1.69 2.41 5.03
C ILE A 201 -0.54 3.40 5.17
N TRP A 202 -0.87 4.69 5.05
CA TRP A 202 0.06 5.82 5.15
C TRP A 202 -0.42 6.80 6.23
N SER A 203 -0.70 6.28 7.42
CA SER A 203 -1.19 7.05 8.55
C SER A 203 -0.37 6.77 9.83
N TYR A 204 0.02 7.85 10.50
CA TYR A 204 0.86 7.99 11.70
C TYR A 204 2.11 7.10 11.82
N PRO A 205 3.32 7.60 11.53
CA PRO A 205 4.50 7.18 12.26
C PRO A 205 4.53 7.93 13.60
N THR A 206 4.51 7.19 14.71
CA THR A 206 4.77 7.71 16.07
C THR A 206 6.17 8.32 16.25
N SER A 207 6.99 8.44 15.21
CA SER A 207 8.32 9.02 15.28
C SER A 207 8.76 9.61 13.94
N LYS A 208 8.99 10.94 13.92
CA LYS A 208 9.98 11.74 13.15
C LYS A 208 10.32 11.42 11.67
N GLN A 209 9.61 10.52 10.99
CA GLN A 209 9.87 10.12 9.60
C GLN A 209 8.84 10.73 8.65
N ASN A 210 9.34 11.47 7.66
CA ASN A 210 8.54 12.05 6.59
C ASN A 210 8.77 11.25 5.30
N VAL A 211 7.83 10.35 4.95
CA VAL A 211 7.85 9.61 3.67
C VAL A 211 7.16 10.42 2.58
N SER A 212 7.90 10.71 1.51
CA SER A 212 7.37 11.27 0.26
C SER A 212 6.92 10.16 -0.68
N LEU A 213 5.70 10.29 -1.22
CA LEU A 213 5.12 9.40 -2.22
C LEU A 213 5.11 10.06 -3.62
N GLN A 214 6.17 10.80 -3.94
CA GLN A 214 6.19 11.67 -5.12
C GLN A 214 6.05 10.97 -6.48
N TYR A 215 6.26 9.65 -6.53
CA TYR A 215 6.15 8.86 -7.76
C TYR A 215 4.82 8.09 -7.88
N LEU A 216 3.99 8.08 -6.84
CA LEU A 216 2.79 7.26 -6.79
C LEU A 216 1.77 7.76 -7.83
N GLN A 217 1.46 6.92 -8.81
CA GLN A 217 0.54 7.20 -9.92
C GLN A 217 -0.81 6.52 -9.76
N TYR A 218 -0.82 5.31 -9.20
CA TYR A 218 -2.01 4.49 -9.04
C TYR A 218 -2.11 3.94 -7.62
N LEU A 219 -3.26 4.17 -6.98
CA LEU A 219 -3.60 3.54 -5.71
C LEU A 219 -4.98 2.90 -5.80
N LYS A 220 -5.04 1.61 -5.50
CA LYS A 220 -6.28 0.87 -5.29
C LYS A 220 -6.30 0.18 -3.93
N VAL A 221 -7.37 0.41 -3.18
CA VAL A 221 -7.65 -0.23 -1.91
C VAL A 221 -9.02 -0.87 -1.99
N ASP A 222 -9.12 -2.17 -1.75
CA ASP A 222 -10.37 -2.93 -1.93
C ASP A 222 -10.59 -3.91 -0.77
N GLY A 223 -11.76 -3.89 -0.12
CA GLY A 223 -12.10 -4.88 0.92
C GLY A 223 -11.25 -4.78 2.20
N CYS A 224 -10.83 -3.57 2.59
CA CYS A 224 -10.10 -3.31 3.84
C CYS A 224 -11.07 -2.80 4.92
N ALA A 225 -11.84 -3.71 5.52
CA ALA A 225 -13.01 -3.38 6.33
C ALA A 225 -12.75 -2.47 7.55
N LYS A 226 -11.58 -2.57 8.20
CA LYS A 226 -11.21 -1.74 9.37
C LYS A 226 -10.38 -0.50 9.03
N LEU A 227 -10.16 -0.21 7.74
CA LEU A 227 -9.39 0.95 7.29
C LEU A 227 -10.15 2.22 7.67
N LYS A 228 -9.53 3.10 8.46
CA LYS A 228 -10.16 4.35 8.91
C LYS A 228 -9.82 5.53 8.00
N CYS A 229 -8.58 5.58 7.54
CA CYS A 229 -8.08 6.58 6.61
C CYS A 229 -6.96 6.01 5.72
N VAL A 230 -6.76 6.60 4.54
CA VAL A 230 -5.73 6.17 3.58
C VAL A 230 -4.42 6.90 3.84
N PHE A 231 -4.49 8.23 3.92
CA PHE A 231 -3.35 9.13 4.10
C PHE A 231 -3.47 9.94 5.38
N SER A 232 -2.34 10.38 5.93
CA SER A 232 -2.28 11.47 6.90
C SER A 232 -1.93 12.78 6.19
N ILE A 233 -2.49 13.90 6.68
CA ILE A 233 -2.23 15.26 6.17
C ILE A 233 -0.73 15.59 6.08
N MET A 234 0.08 15.08 7.01
CA MET A 234 1.54 15.26 7.01
C MET A 234 2.22 14.63 5.79
N MET A 235 1.69 13.51 5.29
CA MET A 235 2.20 12.87 4.07
C MET A 235 1.73 13.59 2.82
N VAL A 236 0.52 14.14 2.82
CA VAL A 236 -0.04 14.84 1.65
C VAL A 236 0.55 16.26 1.49
N HIS A 237 1.08 16.87 2.56
CA HIS A 237 1.75 18.18 2.52
C HIS A 237 2.98 18.21 1.58
N ARG A 238 3.61 17.06 1.30
CA ARG A 238 4.72 16.94 0.33
C ARG A 238 4.31 16.35 -1.03
N SER A 239 3.01 16.49 -1.34
CA SER A 239 2.34 16.22 -2.61
C SER A 239 2.37 14.76 -3.05
N LEU A 240 1.23 14.32 -3.60
CA LEU A 240 1.11 13.15 -4.46
C LEU A 240 1.06 13.66 -5.91
N PRO A 241 2.14 14.30 -6.43
CA PRO A 241 2.09 15.09 -7.67
C PRO A 241 1.80 14.25 -8.89
N GLU A 242 2.20 12.97 -8.85
CA GLU A 242 2.04 12.03 -9.95
C GLU A 242 0.76 11.20 -9.85
N LEU A 243 -0.03 11.33 -8.77
CA LEU A 243 -1.21 10.49 -8.58
C LEU A 243 -2.25 10.79 -9.63
N THR A 244 -2.54 9.79 -10.48
CA THR A 244 -3.50 9.88 -11.59
C THR A 244 -4.81 9.16 -11.30
N SER A 245 -4.78 8.13 -10.45
CA SER A 245 -5.93 7.29 -10.16
C SER A 245 -5.95 6.86 -8.70
N LEU A 246 -7.08 7.14 -8.03
CA LEU A 246 -7.37 6.71 -6.67
C LEU A 246 -8.69 5.93 -6.65
N VAL A 247 -8.62 4.66 -6.24
CA VAL A 247 -9.76 3.74 -6.23
C VAL A 247 -9.91 3.12 -4.84
N ILE A 248 -11.05 3.32 -4.18
CA ILE A 248 -11.30 2.83 -2.82
C ILE A 248 -12.64 2.11 -2.76
N TYR A 249 -12.61 0.78 -2.64
CA TYR A 249 -13.79 -0.07 -2.66
C TYR A 249 -13.93 -0.87 -1.36
N GLN A 250 -15.17 -1.08 -0.91
CA GLN A 250 -15.51 -2.01 0.19
C GLN A 250 -14.70 -1.75 1.48
N CYS A 251 -14.49 -0.48 1.83
CA CYS A 251 -13.80 -0.07 3.06
C CYS A 251 -14.82 0.51 4.04
N GLU A 252 -15.52 -0.37 4.75
CA GLU A 252 -16.72 -0.02 5.55
C GLU A 252 -16.44 0.93 6.72
N ALA A 253 -15.26 0.85 7.33
CA ALA A 253 -14.85 1.73 8.42
C ALA A 253 -14.20 3.05 7.97
N LEU A 254 -14.09 3.30 6.66
CA LEU A 254 -13.42 4.48 6.14
C LEU A 254 -14.24 5.73 6.47
N GLU A 255 -13.68 6.61 7.28
CA GLU A 255 -14.33 7.85 7.71
C GLU A 255 -13.88 9.04 6.85
N GLU A 256 -12.61 9.04 6.46
CA GLU A 256 -11.95 10.10 5.67
C GLU A 256 -10.86 9.50 4.77
N ILE A 257 -10.62 10.08 3.58
CA ILE A 257 -9.50 9.63 2.72
C ILE A 257 -8.17 10.16 3.28
N ILE A 258 -8.16 11.40 3.77
CA ILE A 258 -7.00 12.09 4.34
C ILE A 258 -7.33 12.50 5.77
N ALA A 259 -6.57 11.98 6.74
CA ALA A 259 -6.73 12.31 8.15
C ALA A 259 -5.93 13.55 8.57
N GLY A 260 -6.62 14.51 9.20
CA GLY A 260 -6.03 15.70 9.80
C GLY A 260 -5.62 15.51 11.27
N ASN A 261 -4.63 16.26 11.75
CA ASN A 261 -4.24 16.29 13.17
C ASN A 261 -4.50 17.69 13.76
N GLU A 262 -5.16 17.77 14.92
CA GLU A 262 -5.48 19.04 15.60
C GLU A 262 -4.24 19.91 15.90
N GLN A 263 -3.11 19.29 16.27
CA GLN A 263 -1.85 20.01 16.56
C GLN A 263 -1.20 20.68 15.34
N PHE A 264 -1.60 20.28 14.13
CA PHE A 264 -1.06 20.81 12.87
C PHE A 264 -2.10 21.61 12.08
N GLN A 265 -3.24 21.92 12.70
CA GLN A 265 -4.23 22.86 12.14
C GLN A 265 -3.62 24.25 11.89
N SER A 266 -2.54 24.65 12.58
CA SER A 266 -1.83 25.91 12.28
C SER A 266 -0.97 25.86 11.01
N LEU A 267 -0.73 24.67 10.44
CA LEU A 267 -0.17 24.48 9.09
C LEU A 267 -1.27 24.49 8.02
N ALA A 268 -2.51 24.91 8.32
CA ALA A 268 -3.65 25.02 7.39
C ALA A 268 -3.41 25.87 6.13
N ASN A 269 -2.23 26.48 5.98
CA ASN A 269 -1.76 27.07 4.72
C ASN A 269 -1.14 26.03 3.74
N ALA A 270 -1.05 24.77 4.14
CA ALA A 270 -0.60 23.66 3.32
C ALA A 270 -1.69 23.20 2.36
N LYS A 271 -1.86 23.96 1.28
CA LYS A 271 -2.63 23.59 0.09
C LYS A 271 -2.37 22.12 -0.28
N ILE A 272 -3.34 21.24 -0.06
CA ILE A 272 -3.27 19.78 -0.30
C ILE A 272 -3.42 19.48 -1.81
N CYS A 273 -2.37 19.05 -2.53
CA CYS A 273 -2.37 18.98 -4.01
C CYS A 273 -2.52 17.55 -4.60
N PHE A 274 -3.45 17.36 -5.53
CA PHE A 274 -3.44 16.24 -6.49
C PHE A 274 -3.51 16.74 -7.95
N PRO A 275 -2.42 17.34 -8.48
CA PRO A 275 -2.46 18.13 -9.71
C PRO A 275 -2.70 17.27 -10.97
N LYS A 276 -2.41 15.97 -10.89
CA LYS A 276 -2.55 15.01 -12.00
C LYS A 276 -3.68 14.00 -11.80
N LEU A 277 -4.48 14.10 -10.73
CA LEU A 277 -5.54 13.13 -10.47
C LEU A 277 -6.62 13.24 -11.54
N ARG A 278 -6.86 12.14 -12.26
CA ARG A 278 -7.83 12.03 -13.37
C ARG A 278 -9.01 11.15 -13.03
N HIS A 279 -8.78 10.11 -12.25
CA HIS A 279 -9.79 9.12 -11.87
C HIS A 279 -9.90 9.01 -10.36
N LEU A 280 -11.11 9.24 -9.85
CA LEU A 280 -11.45 9.02 -8.45
C LEU A 280 -12.70 8.15 -8.36
N ALA A 281 -12.56 6.97 -7.78
CA ALA A 281 -13.66 6.05 -7.62
C ALA A 281 -13.78 5.57 -6.17
N VAL A 282 -14.98 5.73 -5.59
CA VAL A 282 -15.33 5.22 -4.27
C VAL A 282 -16.57 4.34 -4.36
N LYS A 283 -16.52 3.14 -3.79
CA LYS A 283 -17.65 2.22 -3.79
C LYS A 283 -17.80 1.52 -2.45
N ASN A 284 -19.02 1.44 -1.92
CA ASN A 284 -19.33 0.69 -0.71
C ASN A 284 -18.44 1.12 0.48
N CYS A 285 -18.39 2.42 0.75
CA CYS A 285 -17.61 3.05 1.83
C CYS A 285 -18.57 3.88 2.70
N ASN A 286 -19.44 3.20 3.45
CA ASN A 286 -20.65 3.80 3.99
C ASN A 286 -20.44 4.84 5.10
N LYS A 287 -19.32 4.81 5.82
CA LYS A 287 -18.99 5.79 6.87
C LYS A 287 -18.29 7.05 6.37
N LEU A 288 -17.95 7.08 5.08
CA LEU A 288 -17.23 8.19 4.48
C LEU A 288 -18.13 9.43 4.44
N ARG A 289 -17.69 10.54 5.03
CA ARG A 289 -18.50 11.77 5.15
C ARG A 289 -18.27 12.77 4.04
N SER A 290 -17.05 12.81 3.52
CA SER A 290 -16.59 13.63 2.39
C SER A 290 -15.37 12.99 1.71
N LEU A 291 -15.06 13.37 0.48
CA LEU A 291 -13.82 12.92 -0.18
C LEU A 291 -12.61 13.77 0.25
N PHE A 292 -12.73 15.09 0.12
CA PHE A 292 -11.70 16.07 0.45
C PHE A 292 -12.32 17.37 0.98
N SER A 293 -11.49 18.19 1.62
CA SER A 293 -11.78 19.60 1.86
C SER A 293 -11.75 20.41 0.54
N ILE A 294 -12.35 21.58 0.48
CA ILE A 294 -12.59 22.35 -0.74
C ILE A 294 -11.45 23.33 -1.03
N ASP A 295 -10.64 23.59 -0.01
CA ASP A 295 -9.29 24.12 -0.18
C ASP A 295 -8.43 23.20 -1.06
N VAL A 296 -8.88 21.96 -1.30
CA VAL A 296 -8.33 20.98 -2.27
C VAL A 296 -8.90 21.14 -3.69
N VAL A 297 -10.07 21.76 -3.88
CA VAL A 297 -10.71 21.78 -5.21
C VAL A 297 -10.01 22.71 -6.20
N GLY A 298 -9.34 23.77 -5.73
CA GLY A 298 -8.36 24.52 -6.54
C GLY A 298 -7.14 23.69 -6.99
N MET A 299 -7.07 22.42 -6.58
CA MET A 299 -5.92 21.53 -6.72
C MET A 299 -6.23 20.21 -7.43
N LEU A 300 -7.46 20.04 -7.94
CA LEU A 300 -7.88 18.91 -8.80
C LEU A 300 -8.10 19.31 -10.28
N PRO A 301 -7.18 20.06 -10.93
CA PRO A 301 -7.42 20.64 -12.25
C PRO A 301 -7.60 19.60 -13.36
N GLN A 302 -7.13 18.38 -13.16
CA GLN A 302 -7.15 17.30 -14.14
C GLN A 302 -8.21 16.22 -13.87
N LEU A 303 -9.04 16.38 -12.82
CA LEU A 303 -10.05 15.39 -12.48
C LEU A 303 -11.03 15.23 -13.64
N SER A 304 -11.07 14.03 -14.21
CA SER A 304 -11.84 13.74 -15.42
C SER A 304 -13.02 12.83 -15.16
N THR A 305 -12.88 11.88 -14.24
CA THR A 305 -13.92 10.91 -13.90
C THR A 305 -14.08 10.81 -12.39
N LEU A 306 -15.31 10.97 -11.91
CA LEU A 306 -15.68 10.87 -10.51
C LEU A 306 -16.83 9.87 -10.36
N HIS A 307 -16.54 8.72 -9.79
CA HIS A 307 -17.53 7.66 -9.57
C HIS A 307 -17.70 7.41 -8.08
N ILE A 308 -18.91 7.58 -7.56
CA ILE A 308 -19.23 7.31 -6.16
C ILE A 308 -20.48 6.44 -6.12
N SER A 309 -20.37 5.28 -5.49
CA SER A 309 -21.51 4.38 -5.33
C SER A 309 -21.60 3.80 -3.93
N GLU A 310 -22.80 3.64 -3.40
CA GLU A 310 -23.02 2.97 -2.11
C GLU A 310 -22.17 3.63 -0.99
N ALA A 311 -22.27 4.95 -0.84
CA ALA A 311 -21.65 5.71 0.25
C ALA A 311 -22.75 6.45 1.02
N THR A 312 -23.41 5.73 1.93
CA THR A 312 -24.71 6.16 2.47
C THR A 312 -24.65 7.32 3.46
N GLU A 313 -23.52 7.57 4.14
CA GLU A 313 -23.33 8.72 5.03
C GLU A 313 -22.69 9.95 4.35
N LEU A 314 -22.30 9.84 3.07
CA LEU A 314 -21.73 10.95 2.32
C LEU A 314 -22.77 12.06 2.16
N LYS A 315 -22.53 13.24 2.75
CA LYS A 315 -23.44 14.39 2.69
C LYS A 315 -23.04 15.40 1.64
N GLU A 316 -21.75 15.72 1.61
CA GLU A 316 -21.13 16.55 0.61
C GLU A 316 -19.96 15.79 -0.03
N VAL A 317 -19.78 15.92 -1.35
CA VAL A 317 -18.62 15.30 -2.01
C VAL A 317 -17.33 15.98 -1.54
N PHE A 318 -17.35 17.31 -1.47
CA PHE A 318 -16.25 18.14 -0.98
C PHE A 318 -16.76 19.10 0.11
N ILE A 319 -16.04 19.22 1.22
CA ILE A 319 -16.40 20.06 2.40
C ILE A 319 -15.50 21.29 2.53
N HIS A 320 -15.87 22.34 3.26
CA HIS A 320 -14.94 23.46 3.54
C HIS A 320 -14.56 23.48 5.01
N ASP A 321 -13.25 23.52 5.31
CA ASP A 321 -12.75 23.56 6.69
C ASP A 321 -12.58 25.00 7.23
N GLY A 322 -12.97 26.04 6.47
CA GLY A 322 -12.92 27.43 6.92
C GLY A 322 -13.99 27.78 7.97
N GLU A 323 -13.79 28.91 8.67
CA GLU A 323 -14.69 29.37 9.73
C GLU A 323 -16.16 29.40 9.28
N GLU A 324 -17.02 28.74 10.07
CA GLU A 324 -18.48 28.72 9.86
C GLU A 324 -19.02 30.15 9.70
N GLY A 325 -19.57 30.47 8.53
CA GLY A 325 -20.34 31.70 8.32
C GLY A 325 -19.92 32.58 7.15
N ILE A 326 -18.79 32.30 6.48
CA ILE A 326 -18.48 32.97 5.21
C ILE A 326 -18.97 32.09 4.06
N ALA A 327 -20.22 32.29 3.66
CA ALA A 327 -20.67 31.85 2.35
C ALA A 327 -19.89 32.68 1.31
N ASN A 328 -18.72 32.17 0.91
CA ASN A 328 -18.00 32.75 -0.20
C ASN A 328 -18.83 32.51 -1.46
N ASP A 329 -19.28 33.58 -2.11
CA ASP A 329 -19.85 33.54 -3.47
C ASP A 329 -18.81 33.12 -4.53
N GLU A 330 -17.63 32.65 -4.09
CA GLU A 330 -16.61 32.06 -4.93
C GLU A 330 -17.19 30.85 -5.68
N LYS A 331 -16.94 30.89 -6.99
CA LYS A 331 -17.38 29.86 -7.90
C LYS A 331 -16.28 28.84 -8.04
N ILE A 332 -16.65 27.58 -7.95
CA ILE A 332 -15.72 26.46 -8.08
C ILE A 332 -15.91 25.79 -9.43
N GLU A 333 -14.79 25.50 -10.09
CA GLU A 333 -14.76 24.85 -11.39
C GLU A 333 -13.94 23.56 -11.37
N PHE A 334 -14.40 22.58 -12.15
CA PHE A 334 -13.67 21.36 -12.44
C PHE A 334 -13.46 21.30 -13.96
N PRO A 335 -12.43 21.98 -14.50
CA PRO A 335 -12.33 22.27 -15.93
C PRO A 335 -12.13 21.01 -16.80
N SER A 336 -11.61 19.93 -16.22
CA SER A 336 -11.33 18.67 -16.92
C SER A 336 -12.38 17.59 -16.71
N LEU A 337 -13.43 17.86 -15.92
CA LEU A 337 -14.41 16.85 -15.55
C LEU A 337 -15.24 16.47 -16.79
N ARG A 338 -15.36 15.17 -17.03
CA ARG A 338 -16.05 14.60 -18.20
C ARG A 338 -17.14 13.62 -17.80
N GLU A 339 -17.01 13.00 -16.63
CA GLU A 339 -17.97 12.03 -16.15
C GLU A 339 -18.17 12.11 -14.64
N ILE A 340 -19.44 12.19 -14.23
CA ILE A 340 -19.88 12.00 -12.85
C ILE A 340 -20.86 10.83 -12.84
N LYS A 341 -20.57 9.83 -12.01
CA LYS A 341 -21.49 8.73 -11.75
C LYS A 341 -21.75 8.60 -10.26
N PHE A 342 -22.96 8.94 -9.85
CA PHE A 342 -23.46 8.78 -8.49
C PHE A 342 -24.55 7.71 -8.46
N THR A 343 -24.38 6.71 -7.60
CA THR A 343 -25.34 5.62 -7.48
C THR A 343 -25.57 5.28 -6.00
N LYS A 344 -26.83 5.26 -5.54
CA LYS A 344 -27.19 4.87 -4.16
C LYS A 344 -26.52 5.74 -3.08
N LEU A 345 -26.62 7.06 -3.21
CA LEU A 345 -26.07 8.04 -2.25
C LEU A 345 -27.19 8.71 -1.45
N SER A 346 -27.73 7.99 -0.46
CA SER A 346 -28.94 8.38 0.28
C SER A 346 -28.85 9.67 1.10
N SER A 347 -27.64 10.08 1.48
CA SER A 347 -27.41 11.29 2.29
C SER A 347 -26.86 12.47 1.50
N LEU A 348 -26.52 12.28 0.22
CA LEU A 348 -25.86 13.31 -0.57
C LEU A 348 -26.83 14.46 -0.84
N VAL A 349 -26.54 15.63 -0.28
CA VAL A 349 -27.36 16.84 -0.41
C VAL A 349 -26.73 17.87 -1.33
N ASN A 350 -25.40 17.87 -1.46
CA ASN A 350 -24.70 18.85 -2.26
C ASN A 350 -23.37 18.29 -2.81
N PHE A 351 -22.89 18.89 -3.89
CA PHE A 351 -21.60 18.55 -4.46
C PHE A 351 -20.46 19.20 -3.64
N CYS A 352 -20.59 20.49 -3.32
CA CYS A 352 -19.61 21.25 -2.53
C CYS A 352 -20.29 21.97 -1.36
N GLN A 353 -19.80 21.81 -0.14
CA GLN A 353 -20.28 22.56 1.02
C GLN A 353 -19.92 24.04 0.89
N GLY A 354 -20.90 24.96 0.97
CA GLY A 354 -20.65 26.41 1.03
C GLY A 354 -20.32 27.11 -0.29
N PHE A 355 -20.06 26.38 -1.39
CA PHE A 355 -19.68 26.95 -2.68
C PHE A 355 -20.65 26.58 -3.80
N LYS A 356 -20.80 27.49 -4.77
CA LYS A 356 -21.60 27.24 -5.99
C LYS A 356 -20.71 26.60 -7.07
N LEU A 357 -21.03 25.36 -7.45
CA LEU A 357 -20.42 24.69 -8.59
C LEU A 357 -20.79 25.45 -9.87
N GLN A 358 -19.79 25.80 -10.69
CA GLN A 358 -20.07 26.34 -12.02
C GLN A 358 -20.77 25.29 -12.90
N PRO A 359 -21.64 25.71 -13.84
CA PRO A 359 -22.27 24.79 -14.77
C PRO A 359 -21.23 23.93 -15.49
N LEU A 360 -21.32 22.62 -15.31
CA LEU A 360 -20.45 21.64 -15.93
C LEU A 360 -20.80 21.53 -17.43
N LYS A 361 -19.87 21.89 -18.31
CA LYS A 361 -20.08 21.82 -19.77
C LYS A 361 -19.63 20.46 -20.30
N ALA A 362 -20.48 19.80 -21.10
CA ALA A 362 -20.16 18.54 -21.79
C ALA A 362 -19.69 17.42 -20.85
N VAL A 363 -20.39 17.25 -19.72
CA VAL A 363 -20.12 16.20 -18.73
C VAL A 363 -21.22 15.16 -18.79
N ASN A 364 -20.85 13.88 -18.89
CA ASN A 364 -21.77 12.78 -18.72
C ASN A 364 -22.13 12.64 -17.24
N ILE A 365 -23.36 12.99 -16.87
CA ILE A 365 -23.84 12.95 -15.49
C ILE A 365 -24.87 11.82 -15.37
N MET A 366 -24.52 10.80 -14.61
CA MET A 366 -25.42 9.70 -14.24
C MET A 366 -25.67 9.75 -12.74
N ILE A 367 -26.89 10.10 -12.34
CA ILE A 367 -27.33 10.12 -10.94
C ILE A 367 -28.47 9.10 -10.81
N ASP A 368 -28.26 8.09 -9.99
CA ASP A 368 -29.19 6.99 -9.78
C ASP A 368 -29.35 6.71 -8.28
N GLU A 369 -30.59 6.55 -7.80
CA GLU A 369 -30.88 6.31 -6.38
C GLU A 369 -30.24 7.34 -5.40
N CYS A 370 -30.24 8.64 -5.73
CA CYS A 370 -29.73 9.74 -4.88
C CYS A 370 -30.85 10.73 -4.49
N PRO A 371 -31.75 10.37 -3.54
CA PRO A 371 -33.03 11.07 -3.32
C PRO A 371 -32.90 12.50 -2.78
N LYS A 372 -31.78 12.85 -2.14
CA LYS A 372 -31.56 14.18 -1.55
C LYS A 372 -30.75 15.12 -2.44
N PHE A 373 -30.17 14.60 -3.53
CA PHE A 373 -29.25 15.35 -4.36
C PHE A 373 -30.02 16.19 -5.38
N PRO A 374 -29.82 17.52 -5.44
CA PRO A 374 -30.52 18.36 -6.39
C PRO A 374 -30.08 18.07 -7.83
N PRO A 375 -30.91 18.36 -8.84
CA PRO A 375 -30.49 18.31 -10.23
C PRO A 375 -29.30 19.25 -10.46
N ILE A 376 -28.21 18.75 -11.05
CA ILE A 376 -27.08 19.59 -11.43
C ILE A 376 -27.51 20.48 -12.60
N SER A 377 -27.57 21.79 -12.40
CA SER A 377 -27.84 22.76 -13.46
C SER A 377 -26.64 22.84 -14.41
N GLY A 378 -26.80 22.35 -15.64
CA GLY A 378 -25.74 22.36 -16.66
C GLY A 378 -25.77 21.19 -17.66
N ALA A 379 -26.61 20.17 -17.44
CA ALA A 379 -26.82 19.10 -18.41
C ALA A 379 -27.72 19.59 -19.57
N THR A 380 -27.10 20.08 -20.65
CA THR A 380 -27.71 20.17 -21.98
C THR A 380 -26.81 19.47 -22.99
#